data_AF-A0A8J4QHQ7-F1
#
_entry.id   AF-A0A8J4QHQ7-F1
#
_cell.length_a   1.000
_cell.length_b   1.000
_cell.length_c   1.000
_cell.angle_alpha   90.00
_cell.angle_beta   90.00
_cell.angle_gamma   90.00
#
_symmetry.space_group_name_H-M   'P 1'
#
loop_
_entity.id
_entity.type
_entity.pdbx_description
1 polymer ?
#
loop_
_entity_poly.entity_id
_entity_poly.type
_entity_poly.pdbx_seq_one_letter_code
_entity_poly.pdbx_strand_id
1 'polypeptide(L)'
;MDRKFARGLKAKCPRPSNSGNRRDPIVPLDVLTPNKLDNKYYKDLKNHHGLLTSDQALLSSYSTTGIVRNYAGNDAAWAKKFAAAMVKMGSIGVLTGRNG
;
A
#
# COMPACT_ATOMS: atom_id res chain seq x y z
N MET A 1 -6.75 -12.40 -1.82
CA MET A 1 -6.51 -11.64 -3.07
C MET A 1 -7.53 -12.08 -4.11
N ASP A 2 -8.09 -11.14 -4.88
CA ASP A 2 -8.98 -11.44 -6.01
C ASP A 2 -8.31 -12.37 -7.03
N ARG A 3 -9.07 -13.31 -7.59
CA ARG A 3 -8.53 -14.34 -8.49
C ARG A 3 -8.08 -13.76 -9.84
N LYS A 4 -8.79 -12.77 -10.38
CA LYS A 4 -8.43 -12.15 -11.67
C LYS A 4 -7.18 -11.31 -11.51
N PHE A 5 -7.11 -10.53 -10.43
CA PHE A 5 -5.93 -9.75 -10.08
C PHE A 5 -4.69 -10.64 -9.89
N ALA A 6 -4.81 -11.72 -9.10
CA ALA A 6 -3.72 -12.67 -8.87
C ALA A 6 -3.21 -13.32 -10.17
N ARG A 7 -4.09 -13.67 -11.12
CA ARG A 7 -3.68 -14.19 -12.44
C ARG A 7 -2.87 -13.15 -13.23
N GLY A 8 -3.30 -11.88 -13.21
CA GLY A 8 -2.56 -10.79 -13.85
C GLY A 8 -1.17 -10.61 -13.25
N LEU A 9 -1.05 -10.67 -11.92
CA LEU A 9 0.24 -10.60 -11.24
C LEU A 9 1.15 -11.79 -11.58
N LYS A 10 0.63 -13.02 -11.63
CA LYS A 10 1.43 -14.21 -12.00
C LYS A 10 2.02 -14.12 -13.42
N ALA A 11 1.31 -13.48 -14.35
CA ALA A 11 1.81 -13.28 -15.71
C ALA A 11 2.94 -12.23 -15.75
N LYS A 12 2.89 -11.21 -14.89
CA LYS A 12 3.94 -10.17 -14.79
C LYS A 12 5.11 -10.59 -13.91
N CYS A 13 4.86 -11.44 -12.93
CA CYS A 13 5.81 -11.92 -11.94
C CYS A 13 5.95 -13.45 -12.01
N PRO A 14 6.63 -13.98 -13.05
CA PRO A 14 6.85 -15.41 -13.18
C PRO A 14 7.74 -15.94 -12.05
N ARG A 15 7.69 -17.26 -11.79
CA ARG A 15 8.63 -17.88 -10.86
C ARG A 15 10.06 -17.62 -11.34
N PRO A 16 10.99 -17.24 -10.45
CA PRO A 16 12.39 -17.05 -10.84
C PRO A 16 12.93 -18.33 -11.49
N SER A 17 13.56 -18.18 -12.66
CA SER A 17 14.31 -19.27 -13.31
C SER A 17 15.75 -19.30 -12.79
N ASN A 18 16.39 -20.47 -12.83
CA ASN A 18 17.80 -20.64 -12.47
C ASN A 18 18.78 -20.03 -13.50
N SER A 19 18.27 -19.38 -14.56
CA SER A 19 19.08 -18.69 -15.56
C SER A 19 19.59 -17.36 -14.99
N GLY A 20 20.89 -17.09 -15.11
CA GLY A 20 21.57 -15.91 -14.58
C GLY A 20 21.06 -14.53 -15.06
N ASN A 21 20.07 -14.47 -15.95
CA ASN A 21 19.34 -13.25 -16.30
C ASN A 21 18.09 -13.08 -15.41
N ARG A 22 18.29 -12.78 -14.13
CA ARG A 22 17.20 -12.49 -13.20
C ARG A 22 16.83 -11.01 -13.33
N ARG A 23 15.71 -10.72 -14.00
CA ARG A 23 15.08 -9.40 -13.93
C ARG A 23 14.00 -9.46 -12.85
N ASP A 24 14.05 -8.58 -11.88
CA ASP A 24 13.01 -8.46 -10.85
C ASP A 24 11.84 -7.63 -11.41
N PRO A 25 10.67 -8.25 -11.67
CA PRO A 25 9.55 -7.53 -12.25
C PRO A 25 8.94 -6.58 -11.23
N ILE A 26 8.69 -5.34 -11.66
CA ILE A 26 8.04 -4.31 -10.84
C ILE A 26 6.57 -4.23 -11.25
N VAL A 27 5.69 -4.16 -10.26
CA VAL A 27 4.25 -3.95 -10.41
C VAL A 27 3.80 -2.84 -9.47
N PRO A 28 2.77 -2.07 -9.82
CA PRO A 28 2.31 -0.96 -8.99
C PRO A 28 1.62 -1.48 -7.71
N LEU A 29 1.82 -0.76 -6.60
CA LEU A 29 1.16 -1.03 -5.32
C LEU A 29 -0.32 -0.65 -5.33
N ASP A 30 -0.69 0.41 -6.05
CA ASP A 30 -2.05 0.85 -6.34
C ASP A 30 -2.30 0.66 -7.83
N VAL A 31 -3.31 -0.14 -8.19
CA VAL A 31 -3.58 -0.48 -9.59
C VAL A 31 -4.58 0.46 -10.25
N LEU A 32 -5.32 1.24 -9.47
CA LEU A 32 -6.28 2.22 -9.96
C LEU A 32 -5.58 3.52 -10.33
N THR A 33 -4.62 3.95 -9.52
CA THR A 33 -3.90 5.22 -9.69
C THR A 33 -2.42 5.12 -9.30
N PRO A 34 -1.59 4.38 -10.07
CA PRO A 34 -0.20 4.08 -9.70
C PRO A 34 0.70 5.28 -9.38
N ASN A 35 0.41 6.43 -9.98
CA ASN A 35 1.24 7.63 -9.93
C ASN A 35 0.56 8.79 -9.19
N LYS A 36 -0.49 8.53 -8.40
CA LYS A 36 -1.20 9.55 -7.65
C LYS A 36 -1.31 9.16 -6.18
N LEU A 37 -1.04 10.13 -5.31
CA LEU A 37 -1.26 9.98 -3.88
C LEU A 37 -2.72 10.32 -3.56
N ASP A 38 -3.57 9.30 -3.47
CA ASP A 38 -4.98 9.41 -3.11
C ASP A 38 -5.48 8.19 -2.31
N ASN A 39 -6.77 8.13 -1.99
CA ASN A 39 -7.34 7.02 -1.22
C ASN A 39 -7.57 5.71 -2.01
N LYS A 40 -7.19 5.62 -3.29
CA LYS A 40 -7.51 4.45 -4.12
C LYS A 40 -6.81 3.18 -3.65
N TYR A 41 -5.65 3.31 -3.01
CA TYR A 41 -5.04 2.23 -2.22
C TYR A 41 -6.05 1.50 -1.32
N TYR A 42 -6.87 2.24 -0.54
CA TYR A 42 -7.86 1.61 0.34
C TYR A 42 -9.06 1.02 -0.43
N LYS A 43 -9.37 1.54 -1.62
CA LYS A 43 -10.38 0.95 -2.51
C LYS A 43 -9.88 -0.38 -3.07
N ASP A 44 -8.61 -0.48 -3.42
CA ASP A 44 -7.98 -1.74 -3.82
C ASP A 44 -8.05 -2.78 -2.69
N LEU A 45 -7.77 -2.40 -1.44
CA LEU A 45 -7.89 -3.34 -0.31
C LEU A 45 -9.31 -3.91 -0.18
N LYS A 46 -10.34 -3.05 -0.31
CA LYS A 46 -11.76 -3.48 -0.28
C LYS A 46 -12.10 -4.45 -1.41
N ASN A 47 -11.46 -4.31 -2.57
CA ASN A 47 -11.64 -5.20 -3.71
C ASN A 47 -10.73 -6.43 -3.65
N HIS A 48 -10.01 -6.63 -2.54
CA HIS A 48 -9.00 -7.68 -2.36
C HIS A 48 -7.86 -7.60 -3.39
N HIS A 49 -7.52 -6.39 -3.81
CA HIS A 49 -6.44 -6.05 -4.75
C HIS A 49 -5.17 -5.56 -4.05
N GLY A 50 -5.02 -5.75 -2.72
CA GLY A 50 -3.77 -5.45 -2.02
C GLY A 50 -2.61 -6.30 -2.57
N LEU A 51 -1.52 -5.66 -2.99
CA LEU A 51 -0.38 -6.33 -3.62
C LEU A 51 0.42 -7.15 -2.59
N LEU A 52 0.74 -6.54 -1.44
CA LEU A 52 1.51 -7.20 -0.39
C LEU A 52 0.59 -7.88 0.63
N THR A 53 1.11 -8.90 1.30
CA THR A 53 0.41 -9.52 2.43
C THR A 53 0.11 -8.50 3.53
N SER A 54 1.04 -7.59 3.79
CA SER A 54 0.88 -6.50 4.77
C SER A 54 -0.25 -5.53 4.40
N ASP A 55 -0.48 -5.29 3.10
CA ASP A 55 -1.55 -4.43 2.63
C ASP A 55 -2.91 -5.07 2.94
N GLN A 56 -3.08 -6.33 2.54
CA GLN A 56 -4.36 -7.01 2.72
C GLN A 56 -4.65 -7.31 4.20
N ALA A 57 -3.62 -7.45 5.04
CA ALA A 57 -3.75 -7.65 6.47
C ALA A 57 -4.51 -6.50 7.17
N LEU A 58 -4.47 -5.28 6.63
CA LEU A 58 -5.22 -4.13 7.16
C LEU A 58 -6.74 -4.34 7.12
N LEU A 59 -7.24 -5.19 6.21
CA LEU A 59 -8.66 -5.55 6.15
C LEU A 59 -8.98 -6.87 6.89
N SER A 60 -7.97 -7.59 7.35
CA SER A 60 -8.14 -8.86 8.09
C SER A 60 -8.20 -8.67 9.61
N SER A 61 -7.72 -7.53 10.13
CA SER A 61 -7.77 -7.22 11.56
C SER A 61 -8.99 -6.36 11.92
N TYR A 62 -9.64 -6.69 13.04
CA TYR A 62 -10.77 -5.92 13.57
C TYR A 62 -10.41 -4.45 13.86
N SER A 63 -9.20 -4.19 14.36
CA SER A 63 -8.75 -2.85 14.75
C SER A 63 -8.55 -1.90 13.55
N THR A 64 -8.26 -2.44 12.37
CA THR A 64 -7.91 -1.64 11.18
C THR A 64 -8.99 -1.65 10.10
N THR A 65 -9.86 -2.66 10.09
CA THR A 65 -10.91 -2.81 9.06
C THR A 65 -11.82 -1.59 8.97
N GLY A 66 -12.23 -1.02 10.12
CA GLY A 66 -13.05 0.19 10.15
C GLY A 66 -12.35 1.40 9.53
N ILE A 67 -11.05 1.54 9.78
CA ILE A 67 -10.20 2.62 9.24
C ILE A 67 -10.11 2.48 7.71
N VAL A 68 -9.84 1.27 7.21
CA VAL A 68 -9.77 1.00 5.76
C VAL A 68 -11.10 1.35 5.07
N ARG A 69 -12.23 0.94 5.65
CA ARG A 69 -13.56 1.26 5.09
C ARG A 69 -13.83 2.76 5.06
N ASN A 70 -13.48 3.48 6.12
CA ASN A 70 -13.63 4.93 6.18
C ASN A 70 -12.77 5.62 5.10
N TYR A 71 -11.48 5.31 5.04
CA TYR A 71 -10.57 5.94 4.09
C TYR A 71 -10.92 5.63 2.64
N ALA A 72 -11.34 4.40 2.33
CA ALA A 72 -11.84 4.06 0.99
C ALA A 72 -13.09 4.86 0.59
N GLY A 73 -13.93 5.25 1.55
CA GLY A 73 -15.15 6.04 1.31
C GLY A 73 -14.93 7.55 1.34
N ASN A 74 -13.89 8.03 2.02
CA ASN A 74 -13.67 9.44 2.31
C ASN A 74 -12.20 9.82 2.09
N ASP A 75 -11.92 10.38 0.92
CA ASP A 75 -10.57 10.80 0.50
C ASP A 75 -10.01 11.92 1.39
N ALA A 76 -10.84 12.92 1.72
CA ALA A 76 -10.42 14.03 2.58
C ALA A 76 -10.06 13.57 4.01
N ALA A 77 -10.82 12.63 4.57
CA ALA A 77 -10.53 12.06 5.89
C ALA A 77 -9.19 11.31 5.91
N TRP A 78 -8.90 10.55 4.85
CA TRP A 78 -7.61 9.90 4.68
C TRP A 78 -6.49 10.94 4.54
N ALA A 79 -6.60 11.89 3.62
CA ALA A 79 -5.56 12.88 3.35
C ALA A 79 -5.19 13.69 4.60
N LYS A 80 -6.20 14.11 5.38
CA LYS A 80 -6.00 14.79 6.67
C LYS A 80 -5.19 13.94 7.65
N LYS A 81 -5.50 12.65 7.76
CA LYS A 81 -4.82 11.73 8.67
C LYS A 81 -3.43 11.35 8.19
N PHE A 82 -3.25 11.22 6.87
CA PHE A 82 -1.94 11.01 6.25
C PHE A 82 -0.99 12.18 6.55
N ALA A 83 -1.42 13.42 6.32
CA ALA A 83 -0.61 14.61 6.63
C ALA A 83 -0.18 14.66 8.11
N ALA A 84 -1.13 14.43 9.03
CA ALA A 84 -0.83 14.40 10.46
C ALA A 84 0.15 13.26 10.84
N ALA A 85 0.02 12.08 10.22
CA ALA A 85 0.91 10.96 10.45
C ALA A 85 2.34 11.26 9.96
N MET A 86 2.49 11.90 8.79
CA MET A 86 3.80 12.26 8.25
C MET A 86 4.52 13.30 9.12
N VAL A 87 3.81 14.32 9.64
CA VAL A 87 4.38 15.28 10.60
C VAL A 87 4.86 14.56 11.86
N LYS A 88 4.03 13.67 12.42
CA LYS A 88 4.38 12.89 13.60
C LYS A 88 5.59 11.99 13.36
N MET A 89 5.65 11.32 12.21
CA MET A 89 6.76 10.45 11.82
C MET A 89 8.08 11.25 11.68
N GLY A 90 8.02 12.44 11.10
CA GLY A 90 9.18 13.32 10.95
C GLY A 90 9.77 13.85 12.27
N SER A 91 9.07 13.65 13.39
CA SER A 91 9.52 14.06 14.72
C SER A 91 10.21 12.92 15.50
N ILE A 92 10.37 11.74 14.91
CA ILE A 92 10.96 10.57 15.56
C ILE A 92 12.49 10.71 15.58
N GLY A 93 13.09 10.70 16.78
CA GLY A 93 14.54 10.57 16.96
C GLY A 93 15.36 11.74 16.39
N VAL A 94 14.76 12.93 16.27
CA VAL A 94 15.43 14.09 15.68
C VAL A 94 16.55 14.62 16.57
N LEU A 95 17.69 14.92 15.96
CA LEU A 95 18.74 15.72 16.58
C LEU A 95 18.35 17.20 16.45
N THR A 96 18.49 17.95 17.54
CA THR A 96 18.12 19.38 17.60
C THR A 96 19.22 20.19 18.26
N GLY A 97 19.31 21.48 17.94
CA GLY A 97 20.30 22.37 18.55
C GLY A 97 21.72 22.12 18.03
N ARG A 98 22.65 21.76 18.92
CA ARG A 98 24.06 21.49 18.58
C ARG A 98 24.38 20.01 18.33
N ASN A 99 23.36 19.16 18.34
CA ASN A 99 23.51 17.73 18.07
C ASN A 99 23.41 17.48 16.56
N GLY A 100 24.39 16.75 16.00
CA GLY A 100 24.48 16.38 14.59
C GLY A 100 25.31 15.11 14.42
#